data_AF-A0A2N3IWK9-F1
#
_entry.id   AF-A0A2N3IWK9-F1
#
_cell.length_a   1.000
_cell.length_b   1.000
_cell.length_c   1.000
_cell.angle_alpha   90.00
_cell.angle_beta   90.00
_cell.angle_gamma   90.00
#
_symmetry.space_group_name_H-M   'P 1'
#
loop_
_entity.id
_entity.type
_entity.pdbx_description
1 polymer ?
#
loop_
_entity_poly.entity_id
_entity_poly.type
_entity_poly.pdbx_seq_one_letter_code
_entity_poly.pdbx_strand_id
1 'polypeptide(L)'
;MNYLEALEQLQLLDIEQLTLLEQAHWRYVAFMGICCPDDAHQHQAILDRQTYPQWYTHTDTGHPRVTDGGVAGFMSAVSHMPPDVCLAWYEVDFCQTFGTHFRERLAQGESL
;
A
#
# COMPACT_ATOMS: atom_id res chain seq x y z
N MET A 1 -0.64 -13.17 5.19
CA MET A 1 -1.75 -12.68 6.00
C MET A 1 -3.01 -12.75 5.16
N ASN A 2 -4.07 -13.33 5.70
CA ASN A 2 -5.39 -13.36 5.07
C ASN A 2 -6.28 -12.21 5.60
N TYR A 3 -7.43 -11.99 4.96
CA TYR A 3 -8.34 -10.89 5.29
C TYR A 3 -8.83 -10.89 6.74
N LEU A 4 -9.11 -12.06 7.34
CA LEU A 4 -9.59 -12.13 8.72
C LEU A 4 -8.50 -11.77 9.73
N GLU A 5 -7.29 -12.29 9.53
CA GLU A 5 -6.11 -11.93 10.34
C GLU A 5 -5.84 -10.41 10.27
N ALA A 6 -5.98 -9.82 9.09
CA ALA A 6 -5.79 -8.40 8.88
C ALA A 6 -6.85 -7.56 9.63
N LEU A 7 -8.12 -7.98 9.61
CA LEU A 7 -9.19 -7.32 10.37
C LEU A 7 -8.96 -7.38 11.88
N GLU A 8 -8.58 -8.54 12.41
CA GLU A 8 -8.29 -8.71 13.84
C GLU A 8 -7.17 -7.77 14.29
N GLN A 9 -6.12 -7.62 13.47
CA GLN A 9 -5.02 -6.73 13.77
C GLN A 9 -5.44 -5.25 13.76
N LEU A 10 -6.27 -4.83 12.82
CA LEU A 10 -6.74 -3.44 12.71
C LEU A 10 -7.76 -3.05 13.77
N GLN A 11 -8.54 -4.00 14.28
CA GLN A 11 -9.51 -3.76 15.37
C GLN A 11 -8.85 -3.36 16.69
N LEU A 12 -7.54 -3.58 16.84
CA LEU A 12 -6.77 -3.17 18.02
C LEU A 12 -6.30 -1.72 17.97
N LEU A 13 -6.48 -1.04 16.83
CA LEU A 13 -5.98 0.32 16.62
C LEU A 13 -7.03 1.36 17.01
N ASP A 14 -6.54 2.50 17.50
CA ASP A 14 -7.38 3.67 17.69
C ASP A 14 -7.59 4.46 16.38
N ILE A 15 -8.45 5.48 16.44
CA ILE A 15 -8.80 6.31 15.29
C ILE A 15 -7.58 7.09 14.76
N GLU A 16 -6.66 7.49 15.63
CA GLU A 16 -5.47 8.24 15.22
C GLU A 16 -4.53 7.33 14.40
N GLN A 17 -4.30 6.11 14.88
CA GLN A 17 -3.52 5.09 14.19
C GLN A 17 -4.14 4.69 12.85
N LEU A 18 -5.46 4.51 12.78
CA LEU A 18 -6.16 4.24 11.53
C LEU A 18 -6.03 5.40 10.54
N THR A 19 -6.10 6.64 11.03
CA THR A 19 -5.90 7.85 10.21
C THR A 19 -4.48 7.92 9.64
N LEU A 20 -3.46 7.58 10.43
CA LEU A 20 -2.07 7.51 9.96
C LEU A 20 -1.88 6.45 8.86
N LEU A 21 -2.53 5.29 8.98
CA LEU A 21 -2.49 4.24 7.97
C LEU A 21 -3.18 4.67 6.67
N GLU A 22 -4.32 5.35 6.76
CA GLU A 22 -5.02 5.90 5.60
C GLU A 22 -4.15 6.94 4.87
N GLN A 23 -3.53 7.88 5.59
CA GLN A 23 -2.63 8.87 5.01
C GLN A 23 -1.42 8.21 4.33
N ALA A 24 -0.83 7.20 4.98
CA ALA A 24 0.29 6.44 4.40
C ALA A 24 -0.12 5.66 3.14
N HIS A 25 -1.34 5.12 3.11
CA HIS A 25 -1.90 4.47 1.94
C HIS A 25 -2.04 5.46 0.77
N TRP A 26 -2.64 6.64 0.98
CA TRP A 26 -2.75 7.65 -0.07
C TRP A 26 -1.39 8.14 -0.57
N ARG A 27 -0.43 8.30 0.34
CA ARG A 27 0.95 8.63 -0.01
C ARG A 27 1.60 7.53 -0.83
N TYR A 28 1.32 6.25 -0.54
CA TYR A 28 1.75 5.10 -1.33
C TYR A 28 1.12 5.09 -2.74
N VAL A 29 -0.17 5.38 -2.85
CA VAL A 29 -0.88 5.49 -4.14
C VAL A 29 -0.24 6.57 -5.02
N ALA A 30 0.08 7.73 -4.44
CA ALA A 30 0.79 8.82 -5.11
C ALA A 30 2.24 8.44 -5.45
N PHE A 31 2.96 7.77 -4.53
CA PHE A 31 4.30 7.22 -4.73
C PHE A 31 4.35 6.27 -5.94
N MET A 32 3.31 5.48 -6.16
CA MET A 32 3.15 4.61 -7.33
C MET A 32 2.67 5.31 -8.59
N GLY A 33 2.30 6.59 -8.52
CA GLY A 33 1.79 7.35 -9.65
C GLY A 33 0.40 6.89 -10.11
N ILE A 34 -0.35 6.19 -9.24
CA ILE A 34 -1.68 5.66 -9.54
C ILE A 34 -2.72 6.78 -9.52
N CYS A 35 -2.69 7.60 -8.47
CA CYS A 35 -3.58 8.75 -8.32
C CYS A 35 -2.88 9.83 -7.49
N CYS A 36 -2.90 11.07 -7.98
CA CYS A 36 -2.45 12.25 -7.26
C CYS A 36 -3.58 13.28 -7.33
N PRO A 37 -4.28 13.57 -6.20
CA PRO A 37 -5.43 14.45 -6.24
C PRO A 37 -5.06 15.92 -6.48
N ASP A 38 -3.83 16.32 -6.17
CA ASP A 38 -3.32 17.68 -6.35
C ASP A 38 -1.78 17.73 -6.51
N ASP A 39 -1.27 18.94 -6.79
CA ASP A 39 0.16 19.22 -6.99
C ASP A 39 1.00 18.96 -5.73
N ALA A 40 0.42 19.10 -4.53
CA ALA A 40 1.13 18.88 -3.28
C ALA A 40 1.44 17.38 -3.09
N HIS A 41 0.47 16.51 -3.36
CA HIS A 41 0.66 15.06 -3.35
C HIS A 41 1.65 14.61 -4.43
N GLN A 42 1.60 15.22 -5.62
CA GLN A 42 2.58 14.93 -6.67
C GLN A 42 4.00 15.33 -6.26
N HIS A 43 4.17 16.53 -5.69
CA HIS A 43 5.47 17.00 -5.21
C HIS A 43 6.01 16.07 -4.11
N GLN A 44 5.16 15.71 -3.14
CA GLN A 44 5.54 14.80 -2.07
C GLN A 44 5.96 13.43 -2.61
N ALA A 45 5.24 12.87 -3.59
CA ALA A 45 5.60 11.60 -4.21
C ALA A 45 6.97 11.63 -4.90
N ILE A 46 7.37 12.76 -5.50
CA ILE A 46 8.71 12.92 -6.09
C ILE A 46 9.78 12.87 -5.00
N LEU A 47 9.58 13.61 -3.90
CA LEU A 47 10.49 13.61 -2.75
C LEU A 47 10.59 12.21 -2.12
N ASP A 48 9.47 11.51 -2.04
CA ASP A 48 9.41 10.17 -1.47
C ASP A 48 10.20 9.16 -2.31
N ARG A 49 10.10 9.21 -3.65
CA ARG A 49 10.90 8.35 -4.55
C ARG A 49 12.40 8.61 -4.44
N GLN A 50 12.79 9.84 -4.12
CA GLN A 50 14.18 10.20 -3.85
C GLN A 50 14.64 9.72 -2.47
N THR A 51 13.74 9.75 -1.48
CA THR A 51 14.02 9.36 -0.09
C THR A 51 14.06 7.85 0.10
N TYR A 52 13.19 7.13 -0.62
CA TYR A 52 12.99 5.68 -0.51
C TYR A 52 13.22 4.95 -1.84
N PRO A 53 14.38 5.14 -2.50
CA PRO A 53 14.64 4.55 -3.82
C PRO A 53 14.69 3.03 -3.76
N GLN A 54 14.98 2.42 -2.61
CA GLN A 54 15.03 0.97 -2.43
C GLN A 54 13.67 0.28 -2.64
N TRP A 55 12.57 1.01 -2.53
CA TRP A 55 11.22 0.45 -2.69
C TRP A 55 10.56 0.84 -4.01
N TYR A 56 11.19 1.70 -4.81
CA TYR A 56 10.66 2.15 -6.09
C TYR A 56 11.51 1.63 -7.26
N THR A 57 10.91 0.81 -8.10
CA THR A 57 11.53 0.28 -9.31
C THR A 57 10.58 0.40 -10.49
N HIS A 58 10.99 -0.10 -11.66
CA HIS A 58 10.14 -0.19 -12.83
C HIS A 58 10.11 -1.63 -13.35
N THR A 59 9.01 -2.02 -13.98
CA THR A 59 8.93 -3.23 -14.78
C THR A 59 9.82 -3.10 -16.03
N ASP A 60 10.05 -4.21 -16.74
CA ASP A 60 10.76 -4.20 -18.03
C ASP A 60 10.06 -3.32 -19.08
N THR A 61 8.75 -3.11 -18.92
CA THR A 61 7.93 -2.21 -19.75
C THR A 61 7.94 -0.75 -19.28
N GLY A 62 8.72 -0.42 -18.24
CA GLY A 62 8.87 0.93 -17.73
C GLY A 62 7.75 1.41 -16.79
N HIS A 63 6.83 0.53 -16.36
CA HIS A 63 5.78 0.91 -15.43
C HIS A 63 6.31 0.93 -13.99
N PRO A 64 5.90 1.90 -13.16
CA PRO A 64 6.23 1.92 -11.73
C PRO A 64 5.87 0.60 -11.05
N ARG A 65 6.79 0.09 -10.24
CA ARG A 65 6.61 -1.11 -9.44
C ARG A 65 7.24 -0.90 -8.07
N VAL A 66 6.59 -1.42 -7.03
CA VAL A 66 7.23 -1.63 -5.73
C VAL A 66 7.93 -2.99 -5.67
N THR A 67 9.07 -3.03 -4.99
CA THR A 67 9.74 -4.29 -4.66
C THR A 67 8.87 -5.14 -3.73
N ASP A 68 9.19 -6.43 -3.61
CA ASP A 68 8.50 -7.31 -2.68
C ASP A 68 8.65 -6.79 -1.24
N GLY A 69 7.54 -6.71 -0.50
CA GLY A 69 7.48 -6.07 0.82
C GLY A 69 7.60 -4.53 0.81
N GLY A 70 7.78 -3.91 -0.36
CA GLY A 70 7.97 -2.47 -0.52
C GLY A 70 6.78 -1.64 -0.07
N VAL A 71 5.55 -2.16 -0.23
CA VAL A 71 4.33 -1.48 0.27
C VAL A 71 4.38 -1.32 1.80
N ALA A 72 4.58 -2.42 2.52
CA ALA A 72 4.66 -2.42 3.97
C ALA A 72 5.86 -1.61 4.48
N GLY A 73 7.01 -1.73 3.82
CA GLY A 73 8.21 -0.95 4.14
C GLY A 73 7.98 0.56 3.98
N PHE A 74 7.45 0.97 2.84
CA PHE A 74 7.15 2.37 2.56
C PHE A 74 6.12 2.95 3.53
N MET A 75 4.97 2.28 3.67
CA MET A 75 3.91 2.74 4.55
C MET A 75 4.38 2.83 6.01
N SER A 76 5.18 1.86 6.47
CA SER A 76 5.78 1.90 7.80
C SER A 76 6.71 3.10 7.97
N ALA A 77 7.54 3.40 6.97
CA ALA A 77 8.46 4.54 7.03
C ALA A 77 7.75 5.89 7.14
N VAL A 78 6.61 6.07 6.45
CA VAL A 78 5.89 7.36 6.43
C VAL A 78 4.84 7.52 7.52
N SER A 79 4.33 6.42 8.08
CA SER A 79 3.35 6.44 9.20
C SER A 79 3.98 6.21 10.57
N HIS A 80 5.20 5.67 10.62
CA HIS A 80 5.82 5.12 11.83
C HIS A 80 5.06 3.94 12.46
N MET A 81 4.11 3.34 11.72
CA MET A 81 3.41 2.14 12.15
C MET A 81 4.25 0.88 11.87
N PRO A 82 4.05 -0.21 12.64
CA PRO A 82 4.71 -1.49 12.39
C PRO A 82 4.42 -2.03 10.96
N PRO A 83 5.40 -2.64 10.26
CA PRO A 83 5.20 -3.12 8.89
C PRO A 83 4.09 -4.17 8.72
N ASP A 84 3.87 -5.01 9.72
CA ASP A 84 2.78 -5.99 9.76
C ASP A 84 1.41 -5.32 9.83
N VAL A 85 1.29 -4.24 10.62
CA VAL A 85 0.07 -3.42 10.66
C VAL A 85 -0.17 -2.72 9.33
N CYS A 86 0.86 -2.20 8.67
CA CYS A 86 0.74 -1.62 7.34
C CYS A 86 0.31 -2.66 6.28
N LEU A 87 0.83 -3.88 6.39
CA LEU A 87 0.44 -4.99 5.52
C LEU A 87 -1.03 -5.39 5.77
N ALA A 88 -1.50 -5.31 7.01
CA ALA A 88 -2.89 -5.61 7.36
C ALA A 88 -3.84 -4.59 6.74
N TRP A 89 -3.49 -3.30 6.84
CA TRP A 89 -4.23 -2.23 6.18
C TRP A 89 -4.31 -2.44 4.67
N TYR A 90 -3.18 -2.72 4.03
CA TYR A 90 -3.11 -2.96 2.59
C TYR A 90 -3.97 -4.17 2.16
N GLU A 91 -3.98 -5.25 2.94
CA GLU A 91 -4.79 -6.43 2.63
C GLU A 91 -6.29 -6.13 2.75
N VAL A 92 -6.71 -5.41 3.79
CA VAL A 92 -8.13 -5.01 3.95
C VAL A 92 -8.57 -4.09 2.83
N ASP A 93 -7.81 -3.05 2.51
CA ASP A 93 -8.10 -2.12 1.41
C ASP A 93 -8.20 -2.85 0.06
N PHE A 94 -7.25 -3.75 -0.21
CA PHE A 94 -7.24 -4.56 -1.41
C PHE A 94 -8.48 -5.45 -1.51
N CYS A 95 -8.83 -6.17 -0.45
CA CYS A 95 -10.00 -7.04 -0.43
C CYS A 95 -11.32 -6.26 -0.51
N GLN A 96 -11.40 -5.06 0.06
CA GLN A 96 -12.57 -4.20 -0.06
C GLN A 96 -12.74 -3.65 -1.48
N THR A 97 -11.63 -3.37 -2.17
CA THR A 97 -11.64 -2.86 -3.54
C THR A 97 -11.91 -3.94 -4.59
N PHE A 98 -11.30 -5.13 -4.45
CA PHE A 98 -11.30 -6.17 -5.49
C PHE A 98 -12.06 -7.45 -5.10
N GLY A 99 -12.43 -7.60 -3.83
CA GLY A 99 -13.05 -8.80 -3.26
C GLY A 99 -12.03 -9.77 -2.64
N THR A 100 -12.47 -10.53 -1.64
CA THR A 100 -11.62 -11.47 -0.87
C THR A 100 -11.10 -12.65 -1.70
N HIS A 101 -11.82 -13.06 -2.74
CA HIS A 101 -11.43 -14.17 -3.62
C HIS A 101 -10.58 -13.72 -4.81
N PHE A 102 -10.24 -12.45 -4.93
CA PHE A 102 -9.52 -11.93 -6.09
C PHE A 102 -8.14 -12.56 -6.28
N ARG A 103 -7.36 -12.67 -5.20
CA ARG A 103 -6.03 -13.31 -5.24
C ARG A 103 -6.11 -14.80 -5.58
N GLU A 104 -7.15 -15.49 -5.11
CA GLU A 104 -7.39 -16.91 -5.40
C GLU A 104 -7.71 -17.11 -6.90
N ARG A 105 -8.55 -16.25 -7.48
CA ARG A 105 -8.87 -16.26 -8.92
C ARG A 105 -7.63 -15.98 -9.79
N LEU A 106 -6.82 -14.99 -9.42
CA LEU A 106 -5.55 -14.72 -10.10
C LEU A 106 -4.59 -15.91 -10.05
N ALA A 107 -4.48 -16.57 -8.89
CA ALA A 107 -3.63 -17.76 -8.72
C ALA A 107 -4.13 -18.96 -9.54
N GLN A 108 -5.43 -19.01 -9.85
CA GLN A 108 -6.06 -20.01 -10.72
C GLN A 108 -5.95 -19.65 -12.21
N GLY A 109 -5.33 -18.52 -12.55
CA GLY A 109 -5.13 -18.09 -13.93
C GLY A 109 -6.39 -17.52 -14.59
N GLU A 110 -7.40 -17.15 -13.80
CA GLU A 110 -8.55 -16.44 -14.34
C GLU A 110 -8.14 -15.02 -14.73
N SER A 111 -8.23 -14.72 -16.03
CA SER A 111 -8.11 -13.36 -16.55
C SER A 111 -9.34 -12.54 -16.17
N LEU A 112 -9.12 -11.27 -15.86
CA LEU A 112 -10.17 -10.24 -15.92
C LEU A 112 -10.78 -10.15 -17.31
#